data_AF-A0A7Y4T5E3-F1
#
_entry.id   AF-A0A7Y4T5E3-F1
#
_cell.length_a   1.000
_cell.length_b   1.000
_cell.length_c   1.000
_cell.angle_alpha   90.00
_cell.angle_beta   90.00
_cell.angle_gamma   90.00
#
_symmetry.space_group_name_H-M   'P 1'
#
loop_
_entity.id
_entity.type
_entity.pdbx_description
1 polymer ?
#
loop_
_entity_poly.entity_id
_entity_poly.type
_entity_poly.pdbx_seq_one_letter_code
_entity_poly.pdbx_strand_id
1 'polypeptide(L)'
;EGVDAIPISTAPIFHLGVPAILLGLLSFTLRSIRDRAAELLVYAVVVFVGLMGYYLIRQAFNGPDEAFAAVGTYLERGVITNALLIFGVALYFLDRQVNRQSLFACGVGAALIAIFRLGYFDYLTSSPLVAAHDVGTWPVLNALLLPYGLPVVWLTLLVQALRNRNRAELVPAVGGAALVSLFAWVSLGVRHYFQGPILNLPGVTSNEVYAYSAAWLVLGIALLVAGTAWKDKMVRFASLALMVLTVGKVFLYDARELEGLLRVASFFGLGLSLLGLSWFYTRYVFAREEPAPAAS
;
A
#
# COMPACT_ATOMS: atom_id res chain seq x y z
N GLU A 1 -15.26 16.20 -48.56
CA GLU A 1 -14.75 16.94 -47.39
C GLU A 1 -15.11 16.15 -46.16
N GLY A 2 -14.10 15.83 -45.35
CA GLY A 2 -14.17 14.81 -44.32
C GLY A 2 -15.20 15.16 -43.26
N VAL A 3 -16.06 14.19 -42.95
CA VAL A 3 -16.77 14.19 -41.67
C VAL A 3 -15.68 14.15 -40.61
N ASP A 4 -15.42 15.30 -39.97
CA ASP A 4 -14.68 15.36 -38.72
C ASP A 4 -15.37 14.38 -37.77
N ALA A 5 -14.81 13.18 -37.67
CA ALA A 5 -15.24 12.19 -36.72
C ALA A 5 -15.10 12.88 -35.37
N ILE A 6 -16.22 13.20 -34.72
CA ILE A 6 -16.25 13.70 -33.34
C ILE A 6 -15.34 12.74 -32.58
N PRO A 7 -14.15 13.19 -32.13
CA PRO A 7 -13.21 12.23 -31.59
C PRO A 7 -13.86 11.76 -30.30
N ILE A 8 -14.29 10.51 -30.27
CA ILE A 8 -14.82 9.84 -29.07
C ILE A 8 -13.80 9.98 -27.91
N SER A 9 -12.54 10.29 -28.25
CA SER A 9 -11.46 10.61 -27.34
C SER A 9 -11.47 12.00 -26.69
N THR A 10 -12.17 13.00 -27.22
CA THR A 10 -11.99 14.40 -26.76
C THR A 10 -12.75 14.76 -25.49
N ALA A 11 -13.81 14.04 -25.13
CA ALA A 11 -14.68 14.41 -24.02
C ALA A 11 -15.12 13.19 -23.16
N PRO A 12 -14.21 12.61 -22.34
CA PRO A 12 -14.55 11.51 -21.43
C PRO A 12 -15.72 11.85 -20.49
N ILE A 13 -15.88 13.13 -20.12
CA ILE A 13 -17.00 13.61 -19.30
C ILE A 13 -18.34 13.36 -20.00
N PHE A 14 -18.41 13.53 -21.32
CA PHE A 14 -19.66 13.35 -22.06
C PHE A 14 -19.96 11.86 -22.30
N HIS A 15 -18.94 11.09 -22.68
CA HIS A 15 -19.12 9.67 -23.02
C HIS A 15 -19.21 8.74 -21.81
N LEU A 16 -18.62 9.12 -20.68
CA LEU A 16 -18.61 8.28 -19.47
C LEU A 16 -19.37 8.93 -18.31
N GLY A 17 -19.25 10.25 -18.14
CA GLY A 17 -19.91 10.98 -17.07
C GLY A 17 -21.42 11.09 -17.24
N VAL A 18 -21.92 11.45 -18.43
CA VAL A 18 -23.37 11.56 -18.69
C VAL A 18 -24.07 10.21 -18.50
N PRO A 19 -23.59 9.09 -19.07
CA PRO A 19 -24.18 7.78 -18.77
C PRO A 19 -24.13 7.42 -17.29
N ALA A 20 -23.03 7.72 -16.58
CA ALA A 20 -22.96 7.47 -15.14
C ALA A 20 -24.04 8.23 -14.36
N ILE A 21 -24.29 9.50 -14.70
CA ILE A 21 -25.35 10.31 -14.07
C ILE A 21 -26.73 9.70 -14.37
N LEU A 22 -27.01 9.37 -15.63
CA LEU A 22 -28.30 8.81 -16.03
C LEU A 22 -28.57 7.45 -15.36
N LEU A 23 -27.57 6.58 -15.30
CA LEU A 23 -27.64 5.29 -14.61
C LEU A 23 -27.80 5.47 -13.09
N GLY A 24 -27.16 6.49 -12.50
CA GLY A 24 -27.30 6.84 -11.09
C GLY A 24 -28.71 7.33 -10.75
N LEU A 25 -29.29 8.20 -11.58
CA LEU A 25 -30.66 8.66 -11.45
C LEU A 25 -31.65 7.49 -11.60
N LEU A 26 -31.42 6.61 -12.58
CA LEU A 26 -32.23 5.41 -12.78
C LEU A 26 -32.11 4.43 -11.60
N SER A 27 -30.92 4.25 -11.05
CA SER A 27 -30.71 3.43 -9.84
C SER A 27 -31.49 4.01 -8.65
N PHE A 28 -31.48 5.34 -8.50
CA PHE A 28 -32.19 6.02 -7.43
C PHE A 28 -33.72 5.84 -7.55
N THR A 29 -34.30 5.97 -8.75
CA THR A 29 -35.75 5.78 -8.95
C THR A 29 -36.16 4.30 -8.83
N LEU A 30 -35.33 3.37 -9.30
CA LEU A 30 -35.61 1.94 -9.19
C LEU A 30 -35.41 1.37 -7.78
N ARG A 31 -34.76 2.11 -6.87
CA ARG A 31 -34.51 1.67 -5.48
C ARG A 31 -35.78 1.27 -4.74
N SER A 32 -36.90 1.96 -4.98
CA SER A 32 -38.17 1.66 -4.30
C SER A 32 -38.97 0.52 -4.95
N ILE A 33 -38.66 0.17 -6.21
CA ILE A 33 -39.46 -0.77 -7.02
C ILE A 33 -38.72 -2.09 -7.24
N ARG A 34 -37.45 -2.04 -7.66
CA ARG A 34 -36.63 -3.18 -8.05
C ARG A 34 -35.21 -3.03 -7.50
N ASP A 35 -35.06 -3.29 -6.20
CA ASP A 35 -33.80 -3.02 -5.50
C ASP A 35 -32.57 -3.74 -6.09
N ARG A 36 -32.73 -5.01 -6.51
CA ARG A 36 -31.65 -5.76 -7.20
C ARG A 36 -31.22 -5.10 -8.52
N ALA A 37 -32.16 -4.56 -9.30
CA ALA A 37 -31.82 -3.86 -10.54
C ALA A 37 -31.10 -2.54 -10.25
N ALA A 38 -31.54 -1.83 -9.20
CA ALA A 38 -30.85 -0.63 -8.72
C ALA A 38 -29.40 -0.94 -8.30
N GLU A 39 -29.15 -2.07 -7.61
CA GLU A 39 -27.78 -2.50 -7.26
C GLU A 39 -26.91 -2.78 -8.48
N LEU A 40 -27.44 -3.48 -9.49
CA LEU A 40 -26.71 -3.73 -10.75
C LEU A 40 -26.32 -2.44 -11.46
N LEU A 41 -27.20 -1.44 -11.46
CA LEU A 41 -26.91 -0.12 -12.01
C LEU A 41 -25.80 0.60 -11.26
N VAL A 42 -25.70 0.45 -9.93
CA VAL A 42 -24.58 1.04 -9.16
C VAL A 42 -23.23 0.50 -9.62
N TYR A 43 -23.10 -0.80 -9.90
CA TYR A 43 -21.87 -1.35 -10.46
C TYR A 43 -21.50 -0.66 -11.77
N ALA A 44 -22.47 -0.47 -12.68
CA ALA A 44 -22.25 0.23 -13.93
C ALA A 44 -21.82 1.69 -13.69
N VAL A 45 -22.51 2.43 -12.82
CA VAL A 45 -22.14 3.81 -12.44
C VAL A 45 -20.68 3.88 -11.97
N VAL A 46 -20.30 2.99 -11.05
CA VAL A 46 -18.95 2.97 -10.49
C VAL A 46 -17.89 2.65 -11.55
N VAL A 47 -18.16 1.71 -12.45
CA VAL A 47 -17.26 1.41 -13.59
C VAL A 47 -17.11 2.60 -14.51
N PHE A 48 -18.21 3.26 -14.90
CA PHE A 48 -18.16 4.43 -15.77
C PHE A 48 -17.39 5.60 -15.12
N VAL A 49 -17.63 5.87 -13.83
CA VAL A 49 -16.89 6.90 -13.07
C VAL A 49 -15.41 6.56 -12.95
N GLY A 50 -15.09 5.29 -12.64
CA GLY A 50 -13.70 4.83 -12.53
C GLY A 50 -12.94 4.93 -13.86
N LEU A 51 -13.56 4.50 -14.97
CA LEU A 51 -13.00 4.63 -16.31
C LEU A 51 -12.85 6.09 -16.72
N MET A 52 -13.82 6.95 -16.39
CA MET A 52 -13.73 8.38 -16.63
C MET A 52 -12.55 9.00 -15.89
N GLY A 53 -12.39 8.66 -14.60
CA GLY A 53 -11.26 9.13 -13.79
C GLY A 53 -9.92 8.67 -14.35
N TYR A 54 -9.80 7.39 -14.74
CA TYR A 54 -8.61 6.88 -15.40
C TYR A 54 -8.29 7.64 -16.69
N TYR A 55 -9.30 7.83 -17.56
CA TYR A 55 -9.12 8.55 -18.82
C TYR A 55 -8.71 10.00 -18.56
N LEU A 56 -9.39 10.72 -17.68
CA LEU A 56 -9.02 12.11 -17.36
C LEU A 56 -7.57 12.23 -16.87
N ILE A 57 -7.08 11.27 -16.08
CA ILE A 57 -5.67 11.23 -15.68
C ILE A 57 -4.76 10.99 -16.90
N ARG A 58 -5.05 9.99 -17.72
CA ARG A 58 -4.28 9.68 -18.94
C ARG A 58 -4.21 10.88 -19.89
N GLN A 59 -5.33 11.57 -20.08
CA GLN A 59 -5.43 12.78 -20.90
C GLN A 59 -4.67 13.96 -20.29
N ALA A 60 -4.70 14.12 -18.97
CA ALA A 60 -3.96 15.20 -18.29
C ALA A 60 -2.44 15.05 -18.42
N PHE A 61 -1.92 13.81 -18.47
CA PHE A 61 -0.50 13.54 -18.60
C PHE A 61 0.00 13.49 -20.05
N ASN A 62 -0.80 12.96 -20.98
CA ASN A 62 -0.35 12.66 -22.35
C ASN A 62 -1.08 13.47 -23.44
N GLY A 63 -2.07 14.29 -23.07
CA GLY A 63 -2.95 14.96 -24.02
C GLY A 63 -4.10 14.07 -24.53
N PRO A 64 -5.08 14.66 -25.25
CA PRO A 64 -6.28 13.95 -25.72
C PRO A 64 -5.99 12.85 -26.74
N ASP A 65 -5.01 13.04 -27.62
CA ASP A 65 -4.78 12.14 -28.75
C ASP A 65 -3.93 10.92 -28.38
N GLU A 66 -3.02 11.07 -27.41
CA GLU A 66 -2.10 10.00 -26.99
C GLU A 66 -2.50 9.32 -25.67
N ALA A 67 -3.68 9.63 -25.12
CA ALA A 67 -4.13 9.14 -23.82
C ALA A 67 -4.02 7.61 -23.67
N PHE A 68 -4.20 6.83 -24.73
CA PHE A 68 -4.05 5.36 -24.69
C PHE A 68 -2.81 4.81 -25.40
N ALA A 69 -2.10 5.64 -26.18
CA ALA A 69 -0.93 5.22 -26.94
C ALA A 69 0.39 5.44 -26.17
N ALA A 70 0.46 6.48 -25.34
CA ALA A 70 1.69 6.84 -24.64
C ALA A 70 2.05 5.82 -23.55
N VAL A 71 3.35 5.53 -23.40
CA VAL A 71 3.86 4.75 -22.27
C VAL A 71 3.78 5.62 -21.02
N GLY A 72 3.07 5.14 -19.99
CA GLY A 72 2.82 5.94 -18.79
C GLY A 72 4.08 6.26 -17.99
N THR A 73 4.24 7.52 -17.58
CA THR A 73 5.40 7.97 -16.79
C THR A 73 5.37 7.42 -15.36
N TYR A 74 6.50 7.48 -14.66
CA TYR A 74 6.59 7.05 -13.25
C TYR A 74 5.60 7.81 -12.34
N LEU A 75 5.51 9.14 -12.50
CA LEU A 75 4.58 9.98 -11.74
C LEU A 75 3.12 9.66 -12.08
N GLU A 76 2.81 9.56 -13.37
CA GLU A 76 1.47 9.21 -13.82
C GLU A 76 1.02 7.87 -13.23
N ARG A 77 1.93 6.89 -13.16
CA ARG A 77 1.64 5.63 -12.50
C ARG A 77 1.35 5.82 -11.02
N GLY A 78 2.18 6.56 -10.30
CA GLY A 78 1.88 6.91 -8.90
C GLY A 78 0.49 7.52 -8.73
N VAL A 79 0.11 8.47 -9.61
CA VAL A 79 -1.19 9.15 -9.57
C VAL A 79 -2.35 8.18 -9.81
N ILE A 80 -2.26 7.32 -10.83
CA ILE A 80 -3.33 6.35 -11.14
C ILE A 80 -3.55 5.36 -10.00
N THR A 81 -2.47 4.84 -9.39
CA THR A 81 -2.60 3.93 -8.23
C THR A 81 -3.29 4.63 -7.07
N ASN A 82 -2.91 5.87 -6.75
CA ASN A 82 -3.55 6.62 -5.67
C ASN A 82 -4.99 6.98 -6.00
N ALA A 83 -5.30 7.36 -7.24
CA ALA A 83 -6.66 7.65 -7.67
C ALA A 83 -7.58 6.44 -7.47
N LEU A 84 -7.11 5.22 -7.81
CA LEU A 84 -7.86 3.99 -7.57
C LEU A 84 -8.06 3.70 -6.07
N LEU A 85 -7.03 3.91 -5.25
CA LEU A 85 -7.13 3.72 -3.79
C LEU A 85 -8.08 4.74 -3.15
N ILE A 86 -7.95 6.01 -3.52
CA ILE A 86 -8.84 7.09 -3.07
C ILE A 86 -10.27 6.79 -3.51
N PHE A 87 -10.47 6.35 -4.76
CA PHE A 87 -11.79 5.96 -5.26
C PHE A 87 -12.37 4.80 -4.45
N GLY A 88 -11.57 3.78 -4.14
CA GLY A 88 -12.00 2.67 -3.27
C GLY A 88 -12.39 3.12 -1.87
N VAL A 89 -11.60 4.00 -1.26
CA VAL A 89 -11.88 4.60 0.06
C VAL A 89 -13.13 5.49 0.02
N ALA A 90 -13.32 6.28 -1.04
CA ALA A 90 -14.51 7.11 -1.22
C ALA A 90 -15.77 6.27 -1.36
N LEU A 91 -15.72 5.19 -2.14
CA LEU A 91 -16.82 4.22 -2.26
C LEU A 91 -17.15 3.57 -0.91
N TYR A 92 -16.15 3.28 -0.08
CA TYR A 92 -16.39 2.83 1.29
C TYR A 92 -17.09 3.88 2.16
N PHE A 93 -16.68 5.15 2.11
CA PHE A 93 -17.35 6.20 2.88
C PHE A 93 -18.80 6.40 2.43
N LEU A 94 -19.06 6.34 1.13
CA LEU A 94 -20.42 6.36 0.58
C LEU A 94 -21.22 5.13 0.99
N ASP A 95 -20.60 3.95 0.95
CA ASP A 95 -21.19 2.71 1.42
C ASP A 95 -21.61 2.80 2.90
N ARG A 96 -20.80 3.42 3.77
CA ARG A 96 -21.16 3.62 5.18
C ARG A 96 -22.42 4.49 5.35
N GLN A 97 -22.67 5.44 4.45
CA GLN A 97 -23.83 6.33 4.50
C GLN A 97 -25.08 5.70 3.88
N VAL A 98 -24.93 5.08 2.71
CA VAL A 98 -26.06 4.57 1.91
C VAL A 98 -26.38 3.10 2.22
N ASN A 99 -25.42 2.39 2.82
CA ASN A 99 -25.43 0.97 3.15
C ASN A 99 -25.74 0.06 1.96
N ARG A 100 -24.85 0.05 0.96
CA ARG A 100 -25.05 -0.65 -0.32
C ARG A 100 -23.91 -1.61 -0.61
N GLN A 101 -24.23 -2.89 -0.74
CA GLN A 101 -23.23 -3.93 -0.97
C GLN A 101 -22.40 -3.69 -2.24
N SER A 102 -23.01 -3.14 -3.29
CA SER A 102 -22.31 -2.80 -4.54
C SER A 102 -21.20 -1.76 -4.35
N LEU A 103 -21.43 -0.72 -3.55
CA LEU A 103 -20.40 0.30 -3.27
C LEU A 103 -19.22 -0.31 -2.51
N PHE A 104 -19.50 -1.14 -1.50
CA PHE A 104 -18.45 -1.87 -0.78
C PHE A 104 -17.65 -2.80 -1.70
N ALA A 105 -18.35 -3.63 -2.49
CA ALA A 105 -17.72 -4.59 -3.39
C ALA A 105 -16.85 -3.90 -4.45
N CYS A 106 -17.35 -2.82 -5.05
CA CYS A 106 -16.56 -2.02 -5.98
C CYS A 106 -15.37 -1.33 -5.31
N GLY A 107 -15.53 -0.85 -4.06
CA GLY A 107 -14.43 -0.24 -3.31
C GLY A 107 -13.29 -1.22 -3.06
N VAL A 108 -13.62 -2.45 -2.66
CA VAL A 108 -12.64 -3.55 -2.54
C VAL A 108 -12.04 -3.91 -3.91
N GLY A 109 -12.85 -3.99 -4.95
CA GLY A 109 -12.37 -4.26 -6.32
C GLY A 109 -11.36 -3.23 -6.81
N ALA A 110 -11.64 -1.93 -6.62
CA ALA A 110 -10.73 -0.84 -6.95
C ALA A 110 -9.42 -0.93 -6.16
N ALA A 111 -9.49 -1.26 -4.87
CA ALA A 111 -8.31 -1.47 -4.03
C ALA A 111 -7.46 -2.66 -4.51
N LEU A 112 -8.08 -3.78 -4.87
CA LEU A 112 -7.37 -4.95 -5.39
C LEU A 112 -6.68 -4.66 -6.72
N ILE A 113 -7.35 -3.93 -7.63
CA ILE A 113 -6.73 -3.46 -8.88
C ILE A 113 -5.53 -2.56 -8.58
N ALA A 114 -5.66 -1.64 -7.61
CA ALA A 114 -4.56 -0.76 -7.21
C ALA A 114 -3.38 -1.53 -6.61
N ILE A 115 -3.63 -2.51 -5.73
CA ILE A 115 -2.59 -3.37 -5.13
C ILE A 115 -1.89 -4.19 -6.22
N PHE A 116 -2.65 -4.80 -7.14
CA PHE A 116 -2.08 -5.52 -8.27
C PHE A 116 -1.21 -4.61 -9.12
N ARG A 117 -1.71 -3.43 -9.47
CA ARG A 117 -1.01 -2.43 -10.28
C ARG A 117 0.29 -2.00 -9.60
N LEU A 118 0.23 -1.71 -8.30
CA LEU A 118 1.39 -1.37 -7.48
C LEU A 118 2.43 -2.49 -7.54
N GLY A 119 2.06 -3.73 -7.22
CA GLY A 119 2.99 -4.86 -7.25
C GLY A 119 3.58 -5.14 -8.64
N TYR A 120 2.76 -5.12 -9.68
CA TYR A 120 3.20 -5.45 -11.03
C TYR A 120 4.10 -4.36 -11.63
N PHE A 121 3.67 -3.10 -11.57
CA PHE A 121 4.40 -2.01 -12.21
C PHE A 121 5.52 -1.47 -11.32
N ASP A 122 5.23 -1.15 -10.05
CA ASP A 122 6.17 -0.41 -9.19
C ASP A 122 7.17 -1.32 -8.47
N TYR A 123 6.90 -2.62 -8.35
CA TYR A 123 7.83 -3.57 -7.73
C TYR A 123 8.51 -4.50 -8.73
N LEU A 124 7.77 -5.07 -9.69
CA LEU A 124 8.32 -6.11 -10.58
C LEU A 124 8.93 -5.57 -11.88
N THR A 125 8.22 -4.72 -12.61
CA THR A 125 8.60 -4.39 -14.01
C THR A 125 9.31 -3.04 -14.16
N SER A 126 8.97 -2.05 -13.35
CA SER A 126 9.46 -0.68 -13.49
C SER A 126 9.73 -0.04 -12.12
N SER A 127 10.38 -0.82 -11.26
CA SER A 127 10.94 -0.33 -9.99
C SER A 127 12.06 0.68 -10.27
N PRO A 128 12.18 1.76 -9.47
CA PRO A 128 13.25 2.75 -9.63
C PRO A 128 14.65 2.18 -9.34
N LEU A 129 14.74 0.96 -8.80
CA LEU A 129 16.01 0.24 -8.64
C LEU A 129 16.45 -0.47 -9.93
N VAL A 130 15.52 -0.73 -10.85
CA VAL A 130 15.76 -1.45 -12.10
C VAL A 130 15.84 -0.47 -13.27
N ALA A 131 14.90 0.47 -13.34
CA ALA A 131 14.82 1.48 -14.38
C ALA A 131 15.24 2.85 -13.85
N ALA A 132 15.93 3.64 -14.69
CA ALA A 132 16.31 5.00 -14.36
C ALA A 132 15.05 5.88 -14.36
N HIS A 133 14.60 6.26 -13.18
CA HIS A 133 13.51 7.20 -12.98
C HIS A 133 14.02 8.34 -12.09
N ASP A 134 13.82 9.58 -12.52
CA ASP A 134 14.08 10.75 -11.69
C ASP A 134 12.97 10.85 -10.65
N VAL A 135 13.34 10.59 -9.39
CA VAL A 135 12.41 10.70 -8.27
C VAL A 135 12.40 12.07 -7.62
N GLY A 136 13.23 13.01 -8.07
CA GLY A 136 13.38 14.35 -7.51
C GLY A 136 14.44 14.45 -6.41
N THR A 137 14.78 15.67 -5.98
CA THR A 137 15.90 15.95 -5.05
C THR A 137 15.49 16.06 -3.59
N TRP A 138 14.21 16.27 -3.30
CA TRP A 138 13.75 16.46 -1.93
C TRP A 138 13.81 15.15 -1.14
N PRO A 139 14.22 15.15 0.13
CA PRO A 139 14.50 13.90 0.86
C PRO A 139 13.24 13.07 1.17
N VAL A 140 12.10 13.73 1.41
CA VAL A 140 10.83 13.06 1.80
C VAL A 140 9.72 13.35 0.81
N LEU A 141 9.58 14.60 0.38
CA LEU A 141 8.57 15.05 -0.59
C LEU A 141 9.07 14.84 -2.02
N ASN A 142 9.30 13.58 -2.39
CA ASN A 142 9.78 13.18 -3.70
C ASN A 142 8.80 12.22 -4.38
N ALA A 143 9.09 11.82 -5.62
CA ALA A 143 8.19 10.99 -6.41
C ALA A 143 7.90 9.63 -5.77
N LEU A 144 8.79 9.10 -4.90
CA LEU A 144 8.58 7.83 -4.18
C LEU A 144 7.37 7.89 -3.23
N LEU A 145 7.03 9.08 -2.75
CA LEU A 145 5.87 9.29 -1.89
C LEU A 145 4.59 8.85 -2.61
N LEU A 146 4.49 9.01 -3.93
CA LEU A 146 3.28 8.64 -4.67
C LEU A 146 3.09 7.11 -4.72
N PRO A 147 3.98 6.30 -5.30
CA PRO A 147 3.74 4.86 -5.40
C PRO A 147 4.00 4.10 -4.10
N TYR A 148 4.78 4.59 -3.14
CA TYR A 148 5.10 3.82 -1.93
C TYR A 148 4.56 4.42 -0.64
N GLY A 149 4.63 5.74 -0.47
CA GLY A 149 4.23 6.39 0.80
C GLY A 149 2.71 6.60 0.96
N LEU A 150 2.06 7.28 0.01
CA LEU A 150 0.61 7.57 0.06
C LEU A 150 -0.25 6.29 0.10
N PRO A 151 0.09 5.19 -0.60
CA PRO A 151 -0.68 3.95 -0.50
C PRO A 151 -0.74 3.40 0.92
N VAL A 152 0.26 3.64 1.78
CA VAL A 152 0.21 3.23 3.19
C VAL A 152 -1.02 3.83 3.89
N VAL A 153 -1.30 5.11 3.65
CA VAL A 153 -2.44 5.83 4.23
C VAL A 153 -3.75 5.24 3.72
N TRP A 154 -3.91 5.13 2.41
CA TRP A 154 -5.16 4.66 1.81
C TRP A 154 -5.44 3.18 2.13
N LEU A 155 -4.42 2.32 2.09
CA LEU A 155 -4.56 0.91 2.44
C LEU A 155 -4.89 0.72 3.93
N THR A 156 -4.35 1.56 4.82
CA THR A 156 -4.69 1.54 6.25
C THR A 156 -6.14 1.97 6.49
N LEU A 157 -6.62 3.01 5.78
CA LEU A 157 -8.04 3.39 5.81
C LEU A 157 -8.95 2.26 5.30
N LEU A 158 -8.52 1.55 4.26
CA LEU A 158 -9.22 0.36 3.76
C LEU A 158 -9.20 -0.80 4.76
N VAL A 159 -8.12 -1.03 5.50
CA VAL A 159 -8.11 -2.02 6.58
C VAL A 159 -9.17 -1.68 7.64
N GLN A 160 -9.28 -0.42 8.03
CA GLN A 160 -10.33 0.01 8.96
C GLN A 160 -11.73 -0.19 8.36
N ALA A 161 -11.90 0.07 7.07
CA ALA A 161 -13.13 -0.17 6.34
C ALA A 161 -13.56 -1.64 6.36
N LEU A 162 -12.62 -2.54 6.07
CA LEU A 162 -12.84 -3.98 6.06
C LEU A 162 -13.21 -4.49 7.46
N ARG A 163 -12.52 -4.02 8.51
CA ARG A 163 -12.85 -4.35 9.90
C ARG A 163 -14.28 -3.92 10.27
N ASN A 164 -14.66 -2.69 9.91
CA ASN A 164 -15.99 -2.16 10.20
C ASN A 164 -17.12 -2.92 9.48
N ARG A 165 -16.81 -3.54 8.33
CA ARG A 165 -17.74 -4.38 7.54
C ARG A 165 -17.66 -5.87 7.88
N ASN A 166 -16.98 -6.25 8.97
CA ASN A 166 -16.75 -7.63 9.40
C ASN A 166 -16.10 -8.51 8.32
N ARG A 167 -15.26 -7.92 7.46
CA ARG A 167 -14.48 -8.64 6.42
C ARG A 167 -13.05 -8.90 6.88
N ALA A 168 -12.92 -9.57 8.02
CA ALA A 168 -11.63 -9.83 8.65
C ALA A 168 -10.70 -10.68 7.79
N GLU A 169 -11.25 -11.48 6.86
CA GLU A 169 -10.51 -12.33 5.94
C GLU A 169 -9.63 -11.55 4.95
N LEU A 170 -10.01 -10.32 4.60
CA LEU A 170 -9.25 -9.47 3.66
C LEU A 170 -8.22 -8.57 4.36
N VAL A 171 -8.34 -8.40 5.68
CA VAL A 171 -7.48 -7.51 6.47
C VAL A 171 -5.99 -7.88 6.37
N PRO A 172 -5.58 -9.17 6.47
CA PRO A 172 -4.17 -9.54 6.36
C PRO A 172 -3.57 -9.18 5.00
N ALA A 173 -4.33 -9.36 3.91
CA ALA A 173 -3.85 -9.08 2.56
C ALA A 173 -3.64 -7.57 2.33
N VAL A 174 -4.66 -6.75 2.63
CA VAL A 174 -4.60 -5.29 2.45
C VAL A 174 -3.62 -4.65 3.45
N GLY A 175 -3.64 -5.13 4.70
CA GLY A 175 -2.71 -4.69 5.74
C GLY A 175 -1.26 -5.07 5.44
N GLY A 176 -1.03 -6.27 4.91
CA GLY A 176 0.28 -6.71 4.43
C GLY A 176 0.79 -5.82 3.29
N ALA A 177 -0.08 -5.49 2.32
CA ALA A 177 0.27 -4.56 1.24
C ALA A 177 0.66 -3.16 1.78
N ALA A 178 -0.04 -2.66 2.81
CA ALA A 178 0.31 -1.39 3.46
C ALA A 178 1.70 -1.44 4.12
N LEU A 179 2.00 -2.54 4.83
CA LEU A 179 3.28 -2.74 5.50
C LEU A 179 4.44 -2.90 4.50
N VAL A 180 4.23 -3.64 3.41
CA VAL A 180 5.20 -3.77 2.32
C VAL A 180 5.45 -2.42 1.63
N SER A 181 4.40 -1.63 1.42
CA SER A 181 4.51 -0.26 0.88
C SER A 181 5.34 0.64 1.80
N LEU A 182 5.06 0.59 3.11
CA LEU A 182 5.81 1.36 4.11
C LEU A 182 7.29 0.94 4.18
N PHE A 183 7.57 -0.36 4.21
CA PHE A 183 8.93 -0.88 4.22
C PHE A 183 9.70 -0.50 2.95
N ALA A 184 9.05 -0.60 1.79
CA ALA A 184 9.63 -0.19 0.51
C ALA A 184 9.92 1.32 0.49
N TRP A 185 8.99 2.15 0.96
CA TRP A 185 9.17 3.59 1.00
C TRP A 185 10.37 3.99 1.88
N VAL A 186 10.50 3.40 3.07
CA VAL A 186 11.66 3.64 3.96
C VAL A 186 12.97 3.16 3.32
N SER A 187 12.97 1.98 2.71
CA SER A 187 14.16 1.43 2.07
C SER A 187 14.60 2.27 0.87
N LEU A 188 13.67 2.65 0.00
CA LEU A 188 13.97 3.52 -1.14
C LEU A 188 14.34 4.93 -0.70
N GLY A 189 13.83 5.40 0.44
CA GLY A 189 14.27 6.65 1.07
C GLY A 189 15.74 6.61 1.49
N VAL A 190 16.21 5.49 2.06
CA VAL A 190 17.66 5.30 2.33
C VAL A 190 18.44 5.32 1.02
N ARG A 191 18.01 4.56 0.01
CA ARG A 191 18.65 4.57 -1.31
C ARG A 191 18.78 5.98 -1.88
N HIS A 192 17.69 6.74 -1.83
CA HIS A 192 17.59 8.12 -2.32
C HIS A 192 18.52 9.08 -1.59
N TYR A 193 18.65 8.93 -0.27
CA TYR A 193 19.57 9.76 0.51
C TYR A 193 21.03 9.59 0.07
N PHE A 194 21.45 8.37 -0.27
CA PHE A 194 22.84 8.10 -0.67
C PHE A 194 23.10 8.27 -2.16
N GLN A 195 22.13 7.95 -3.02
CA GLN A 195 22.32 7.99 -4.48
C GLN A 195 21.76 9.25 -5.16
N GLY A 196 20.90 9.99 -4.47
CA GLY A 196 20.20 11.12 -5.04
C GLY A 196 18.99 10.71 -5.90
N PRO A 197 18.61 11.53 -6.90
CA PRO A 197 17.35 11.37 -7.63
C PRO A 197 17.23 10.13 -8.51
N ILE A 198 18.35 9.46 -8.84
CA ILE A 198 18.38 8.28 -9.71
C ILE A 198 18.86 7.08 -8.88
N LEU A 199 17.99 6.09 -8.66
CA LEU A 199 18.20 5.03 -7.65
C LEU A 199 18.79 3.72 -8.22
N ASN A 200 18.89 3.61 -9.54
CA ASN A 200 19.40 2.42 -10.22
C ASN A 200 20.92 2.47 -10.48
N LEU A 201 21.64 3.42 -9.86
CA LEU A 201 23.08 3.55 -10.04
C LEU A 201 23.81 2.36 -9.39
N PRO A 202 24.85 1.81 -10.03
CA PRO A 202 25.60 0.70 -9.48
C PRO A 202 26.36 1.11 -8.21
N GLY A 203 26.53 0.14 -7.31
CA GLY A 203 27.27 0.35 -6.05
C GLY A 203 26.35 0.63 -4.86
N VAL A 204 26.80 0.14 -3.70
CA VAL A 204 26.21 0.38 -2.39
C VAL A 204 27.40 0.64 -1.46
N THR A 205 27.43 1.80 -0.80
CA THR A 205 28.51 2.12 0.14
C THR A 205 28.29 1.40 1.48
N SER A 206 29.34 1.14 2.27
CA SER A 206 29.18 0.53 3.60
C SER A 206 28.27 1.37 4.50
N ASN A 207 28.37 2.71 4.41
CA ASN A 207 27.49 3.62 5.13
C ASN A 207 26.02 3.46 4.73
N GLU A 208 25.74 3.25 3.44
CA GLU A 208 24.39 2.96 2.94
C GLU A 208 23.86 1.63 3.49
N VAL A 209 24.70 0.58 3.50
CA VAL A 209 24.33 -0.74 4.08
C VAL A 209 23.91 -0.62 5.54
N TYR A 210 24.70 0.09 6.35
CA TYR A 210 24.40 0.32 7.77
C TYR A 210 23.16 1.19 7.96
N ALA A 211 22.96 2.21 7.10
CA ALA A 211 21.78 3.06 7.15
C ALA A 211 20.48 2.28 6.91
N TYR A 212 20.47 1.28 6.02
CA TYR A 212 19.32 0.38 5.88
C TYR A 212 19.01 -0.35 7.19
N SER A 213 20.04 -0.88 7.87
CA SER A 213 19.85 -1.60 9.13
C SER A 213 19.30 -0.67 10.23
N ALA A 214 19.85 0.54 10.35
CA ALA A 214 19.36 1.55 11.28
C ALA A 214 17.91 1.97 10.97
N ALA A 215 17.59 2.23 9.71
CA ALA A 215 16.25 2.62 9.28
C ALA A 215 15.22 1.52 9.54
N TRP A 216 15.55 0.26 9.26
CA TRP A 216 14.65 -0.87 9.51
C TRP A 216 14.45 -1.12 11.00
N LEU A 217 15.48 -0.93 11.84
CA LEU A 217 15.35 -1.02 13.29
C LEU A 217 14.41 0.06 13.83
N VAL A 218 14.61 1.31 13.41
CA VAL A 218 13.74 2.45 13.78
C VAL A 218 12.30 2.18 13.33
N LEU A 219 12.11 1.72 12.10
CA LEU A 219 10.79 1.34 11.59
C LEU A 219 10.16 0.21 12.42
N GLY A 220 10.94 -0.81 12.77
CA GLY A 220 10.48 -1.91 13.64
C GLY A 220 10.02 -1.40 15.00
N ILE A 221 10.80 -0.53 15.65
CA ILE A 221 10.43 0.08 16.94
C ILE A 221 9.16 0.93 16.79
N ALA A 222 9.08 1.76 15.75
CA ALA A 222 7.91 2.59 15.48
C ALA A 222 6.64 1.74 15.28
N LEU A 223 6.74 0.65 14.51
CA LEU A 223 5.64 -0.31 14.34
C LEU A 223 5.28 -1.00 15.65
N LEU A 224 6.25 -1.36 16.50
CA LEU A 224 5.97 -1.96 17.81
C LEU A 224 5.21 -0.99 18.72
N VAL A 225 5.63 0.27 18.77
CA VAL A 225 4.96 1.34 19.52
C VAL A 225 3.54 1.55 18.98
N ALA A 226 3.38 1.71 17.66
CA ALA A 226 2.08 1.91 17.03
C ALA A 226 1.14 0.71 17.23
N GLY A 227 1.62 -0.51 16.99
CA GLY A 227 0.86 -1.74 17.23
C GLY A 227 0.51 -1.94 18.70
N THR A 228 1.36 -1.48 19.63
CA THR A 228 1.06 -1.50 21.06
C THR A 228 -0.03 -0.50 21.41
N ALA A 229 0.11 0.76 20.99
CA ALA A 229 -0.83 1.85 21.24
C ALA A 229 -2.22 1.58 20.64
N TRP A 230 -2.27 1.09 19.40
CA TRP A 230 -3.52 0.76 18.70
C TRP A 230 -4.09 -0.63 19.02
N LYS A 231 -3.41 -1.40 19.87
CA LYS A 231 -3.78 -2.79 20.22
C LYS A 231 -3.94 -3.69 18.98
N ASP A 232 -3.17 -3.44 17.93
CA ASP A 232 -3.24 -4.15 16.66
C ASP A 232 -2.25 -5.32 16.64
N LYS A 233 -2.76 -6.55 16.66
CA LYS A 233 -1.93 -7.77 16.64
C LYS A 233 -1.10 -7.88 15.37
N MET A 234 -1.65 -7.52 14.21
CA MET A 234 -0.96 -7.65 12.91
C MET A 234 0.26 -6.73 12.85
N VAL A 235 0.10 -5.48 13.29
CA VAL A 235 1.21 -4.50 13.32
C VAL A 235 2.29 -4.93 14.32
N ARG A 236 1.91 -5.50 15.47
CA ARG A 236 2.89 -6.06 16.42
C ARG A 236 3.67 -7.24 15.83
N PHE A 237 3.00 -8.20 15.18
CA PHE A 237 3.70 -9.31 14.52
C PHE A 237 4.60 -8.82 13.39
N ALA A 238 4.17 -7.84 12.61
CA ALA A 238 4.99 -7.22 11.57
C ALA A 238 6.23 -6.53 12.17
N SER A 239 6.09 -5.82 13.29
CA SER A 239 7.24 -5.22 14.00
C SER A 239 8.24 -6.27 14.46
N LEU A 240 7.77 -7.38 15.03
CA LEU A 240 8.63 -8.47 15.47
C LEU A 240 9.36 -9.12 14.29
N ALA A 241 8.64 -9.41 13.20
CA ALA A 241 9.23 -9.96 11.98
C ALA A 241 10.31 -9.02 11.41
N LEU A 242 10.03 -7.70 11.36
CA LEU A 242 10.99 -6.72 10.87
C LEU A 242 12.21 -6.59 11.79
N MET A 243 12.03 -6.62 13.11
CA MET A 243 13.15 -6.60 14.06
C MET A 243 14.02 -7.84 13.91
N VAL A 244 13.43 -9.04 13.81
CA VAL A 244 14.17 -10.30 13.58
C VAL A 244 14.91 -10.24 12.26
N LEU A 245 14.27 -9.74 11.19
CA LEU A 245 14.90 -9.56 9.89
C LEU A 245 16.10 -8.60 9.99
N THR A 246 15.94 -7.48 10.69
CA THR A 246 16.98 -6.45 10.83
C THR A 246 18.16 -6.99 11.63
N VAL A 247 17.90 -7.61 12.78
CA VAL A 247 18.92 -8.26 13.60
C VAL A 247 19.62 -9.34 12.77
N GLY A 248 18.87 -10.25 12.15
CA GLY A 248 19.42 -11.29 11.28
C GLY A 248 20.30 -10.73 10.18
N LYS A 249 19.90 -9.65 9.52
CA LYS A 249 20.73 -8.94 8.52
C LYS A 249 22.03 -8.44 9.13
N VAL A 250 21.98 -7.69 10.24
CA VAL A 250 23.18 -7.13 10.91
C VAL A 250 24.16 -8.26 11.26
N PHE A 251 23.66 -9.36 11.81
CA PHE A 251 24.51 -10.51 12.15
C PHE A 251 25.06 -11.25 10.93
N LEU A 252 24.25 -11.44 9.88
CA LEU A 252 24.70 -12.18 8.69
C LEU A 252 25.60 -11.36 7.77
N TYR A 253 25.41 -10.04 7.71
CA TYR A 253 26.10 -9.16 6.78
C TYR A 253 27.20 -8.35 7.49
N ASP A 254 26.84 -7.61 8.54
CA ASP A 254 27.76 -6.70 9.22
C ASP A 254 28.78 -7.49 10.09
N ALA A 255 28.40 -8.66 10.63
CA ALA A 255 29.34 -9.52 11.35
C ALA A 255 30.29 -10.33 10.47
N ARG A 256 30.12 -10.32 9.14
CA ARG A 256 31.11 -10.88 8.19
C ARG A 256 32.29 -9.95 8.01
N GLU A 257 32.08 -8.63 8.11
CA GLU A 257 33.12 -7.61 8.13
C GLU A 257 33.96 -7.66 9.42
N LEU A 258 33.41 -8.20 10.51
CA LEU A 258 34.14 -8.44 11.75
C LEU A 258 35.04 -9.69 11.62
N GLU A 259 36.37 -9.49 11.68
CA GLU A 259 37.36 -10.57 11.75
C GLU A 259 37.62 -11.02 13.21
N GLY A 260 38.04 -12.29 13.39
CA GLY A 260 38.56 -12.80 14.66
C GLY A 260 37.54 -12.93 15.80
N LEU A 261 37.87 -12.35 16.97
CA LEU A 261 37.15 -12.53 18.25
C LEU A 261 35.75 -11.88 18.27
N LEU A 262 35.55 -10.77 17.53
CA LEU A 262 34.30 -9.99 17.56
C LEU A 262 33.14 -10.75 16.91
N ARG A 263 33.42 -11.61 15.92
CA ARG A 263 32.42 -12.50 15.33
C ARG A 263 31.91 -13.53 16.34
N VAL A 264 32.81 -14.14 17.12
CA VAL A 264 32.45 -15.11 18.17
C VAL A 264 31.69 -14.44 19.31
N ALA A 265 32.13 -13.25 19.74
CA ALA A 265 31.43 -12.46 20.76
C ALA A 265 30.02 -12.04 20.31
N SER A 266 29.84 -11.72 19.03
CA SER A 266 28.54 -11.40 18.43
C SER A 266 27.60 -12.60 18.47
N PHE A 267 28.06 -13.80 18.10
CA PHE A 267 27.25 -15.02 18.22
C PHE A 267 26.86 -15.33 19.68
N PHE A 268 27.78 -15.12 20.62
CA PHE A 268 27.49 -15.24 22.05
C PHE A 268 26.46 -14.22 22.53
N GLY A 269 26.60 -12.96 22.14
CA GLY A 269 25.66 -11.89 22.46
C GLY A 269 24.26 -12.15 21.88
N LEU A 270 24.19 -12.67 20.65
CA LEU A 270 22.93 -13.07 20.05
C LEU A 270 22.29 -14.25 20.80
N GLY A 271 23.07 -15.28 21.15
CA GLY A 271 22.60 -16.39 21.97
C GLY A 271 22.03 -15.93 23.33
N LEU A 272 22.74 -15.03 24.02
CA LEU A 272 22.29 -14.41 25.27
C LEU A 272 21.01 -13.58 25.08
N SER A 273 20.92 -12.80 24.00
CA SER A 273 19.75 -11.98 23.71
C SER A 273 18.50 -12.83 23.41
N LEU A 274 18.65 -13.95 22.70
CA LEU A 274 17.58 -14.91 22.43
C LEU A 274 17.12 -15.64 23.70
N LEU A 275 18.06 -15.99 24.60
CA LEU A 275 17.73 -16.53 25.91
C LEU A 275 16.95 -15.52 26.76
N GLY A 276 17.36 -14.25 26.76
CA GLY A 276 16.66 -13.17 27.44
C GLY A 276 15.25 -12.92 26.89
N LEU A 277 15.11 -12.92 25.56
CA LEU A 277 13.81 -12.80 24.88
C LEU A 277 12.89 -13.98 25.19
N SER A 278 13.42 -15.22 25.15
CA SER A 278 12.67 -16.42 25.50
C SER A 278 12.18 -16.37 26.94
N TRP A 279 13.06 -16.00 27.88
CA TRP A 279 12.69 -15.84 29.29
C TRP A 279 11.61 -14.77 29.49
N PHE A 280 11.74 -13.62 28.83
CA PHE A 280 10.77 -12.53 28.91
C PHE A 280 9.39 -12.96 28.37
N TYR A 281 9.36 -13.64 27.22
CA TYR A 281 8.12 -14.14 26.64
C TYR A 281 7.43 -15.18 27.55
N THR A 282 8.18 -16.15 28.07
CA THR A 282 7.61 -17.15 28.98
C THR A 282 7.09 -16.52 30.27
N ARG A 283 7.81 -15.55 30.83
CA ARG A 283 7.49 -14.94 32.12
C ARG A 283 6.30 -13.99 32.06
N TYR A 284 6.16 -13.22 30.97
CA TYR A 284 5.19 -12.12 30.90
C TYR A 284 4.04 -12.36 29.92
N VAL A 285 4.20 -13.23 28.93
CA VAL A 285 3.17 -13.45 27.89
C VAL A 285 2.36 -14.73 28.14
N PHE A 286 2.98 -15.80 28.64
CA PHE A 286 2.29 -17.09 28.86
C PHE A 286 1.85 -17.36 30.30
N ALA A 287 2.20 -16.51 31.27
CA ALA A 287 1.95 -16.76 32.70
C ALA A 287 0.55 -16.33 33.21
N ARG A 288 -0.47 -16.22 32.36
CA ARG A 288 -1.85 -15.92 32.80
C ARG A 288 -2.90 -16.74 32.05
N GLU A 289 -3.06 -17.97 32.50
CA GLU A 289 -4.32 -18.71 32.47
C GLU A 289 -4.26 -19.70 33.65
N GLU A 290 -4.48 -19.18 34.86
CA GLU A 290 -4.85 -20.03 36.00
C GLU A 290 -6.29 -20.50 35.77
N PRO A 291 -6.57 -21.82 35.73
CA PRO A 291 -7.93 -22.30 35.68
C PRO A 291 -8.65 -21.90 36.97
N ALA A 292 -9.81 -21.27 36.84
CA ALA A 292 -10.66 -20.94 37.98
C ALA A 292 -10.99 -22.23 38.77
N PRO A 293 -10.89 -22.22 40.11
CA PRO A 293 -11.18 -23.40 40.91
C PRO A 293 -12.66 -23.77 40.76
N ALA A 294 -12.93 -25.06 40.49
CA ALA A 294 -14.28 -25.60 40.44
C ALA A 294 -14.94 -25.42 41.81
N ALA A 295 -16.07 -24.70 41.84
CA ALA A 295 -16.90 -24.56 43.03
C ALA A 295 -17.58 -25.91 43.34
N SER A 296 -17.35 -26.41 44.55
CA SER A 296 -18.09 -27.51 45.18
C SER A 296 -19.38 -27.02 45.81
#